data_AF-A0A6L8U5D4-F1
#
_entry.id   AF-A0A6L8U5D4-F1
#
_cell.length_a   1.000
_cell.length_b   1.000
_cell.length_c   1.000
_cell.angle_alpha   90.00
_cell.angle_beta   90.00
_cell.angle_gamma   90.00
#
_symmetry.space_group_name_H-M   'P 1'
#
loop_
_entity.id
_entity.type
_entity.pdbx_description
1 polymer ?
#
loop_
_entity_poly.entity_id
_entity_poly.type
_entity_poly.pdbx_seq_one_letter_code
_entity_poly.pdbx_strand_id
1 'polypeptide(L)'
;MKTDLNKNATLYFLLLLLISIGVFSLILVYNRNLYEAITYEDRFVEYLGFIFLLVAGFYVLRSSILGLRKNVRTQGMNSFLLIVGIVFVIAAFEEISWGQRIFGFGTPERLMEINRQQEFNFHNIDKKFFDRVLDRANILFVLFSTVMLILKKDHLLGIKLPDVHLTLAFAIIPFYHQYNEVSLDFYHILYLPIAIIAVRAAMQKKRGEVVAATITILMTFVLLWLHRKYNHHFPLHNNSANEIKETLFSLVCAYYAFVIFRDTKALTEGQSQ
;
A
#
# COMPACT_ATOMS: atom_id res chain seq x y z
N MET A 1 -29.63 -5.21 -0.59
CA MET A 1 -29.34 -4.06 0.30
C MET A 1 -28.02 -4.19 1.07
N LYS A 2 -27.63 -5.36 1.63
CA LYS A 2 -26.31 -5.55 2.28
C LYS A 2 -25.10 -5.59 1.32
N THR A 3 -25.31 -5.90 0.05
CA THR A 3 -24.26 -6.07 -0.98
C THR A 3 -23.74 -4.75 -1.59
N ASP A 4 -24.55 -3.68 -1.61
CA ASP A 4 -24.16 -2.39 -2.23
C ASP A 4 -23.30 -1.51 -1.33
N LEU A 5 -23.42 -1.67 0.00
CA LEU A 5 -22.60 -0.91 0.97
C LEU A 5 -21.10 -1.19 0.80
N ASN A 6 -20.73 -2.40 0.35
CA ASN A 6 -19.33 -2.81 0.24
C ASN A 6 -18.65 -2.26 -1.02
N LYS A 7 -19.39 -2.09 -2.13
CA LYS A 7 -18.83 -1.52 -3.38
C LYS A 7 -18.55 -0.02 -3.27
N ASN A 8 -19.37 0.71 -2.52
CA ASN A 8 -19.15 2.13 -2.32
C ASN A 8 -17.99 2.38 -1.33
N ALA A 9 -17.75 1.46 -0.40
CA ALA A 9 -16.68 1.60 0.58
C ALA A 9 -15.29 1.64 -0.09
N THR A 10 -15.01 0.76 -1.06
CA THR A 10 -13.73 0.76 -1.79
C THR A 10 -13.56 2.00 -2.66
N LEU A 11 -14.64 2.53 -3.23
CA LEU A 11 -14.63 3.83 -3.93
C LEU A 11 -14.31 4.98 -2.98
N TYR A 12 -14.99 5.07 -1.83
CA TYR A 12 -14.71 6.12 -0.84
C TYR A 12 -13.28 6.04 -0.32
N PHE A 13 -12.75 4.83 -0.13
CA PHE A 13 -11.36 4.62 0.23
C PHE A 13 -10.39 5.10 -0.86
N LEU A 14 -10.66 4.81 -2.15
CA LEU A 14 -9.86 5.36 -3.25
C LEU A 14 -9.88 6.89 -3.25
N LEU A 15 -11.04 7.51 -3.04
CA LEU A 15 -11.16 8.97 -2.96
C LEU A 15 -10.36 9.54 -1.77
N LEU A 16 -10.43 8.91 -0.59
CA LEU A 16 -9.62 9.28 0.57
C LEU A 16 -8.13 9.19 0.27
N LEU A 17 -7.69 8.13 -0.42
CA LEU A 17 -6.30 7.95 -0.82
C LEU A 17 -5.86 9.07 -1.78
N LEU A 18 -6.66 9.37 -2.81
CA LEU A 18 -6.37 10.44 -3.77
C LEU A 18 -6.30 11.82 -3.09
N ILE A 19 -7.18 12.07 -2.11
CA ILE A 19 -7.14 13.30 -1.30
C ILE A 19 -5.85 13.33 -0.46
N SER A 20 -5.48 12.22 0.17
CA SER A 20 -4.26 12.13 1.00
C SER A 20 -3.00 12.40 0.16
N ILE A 21 -2.92 11.80 -1.03
CA ILE A 21 -1.88 12.08 -2.02
C ILE A 21 -1.86 13.57 -2.37
N GLY A 22 -3.02 14.15 -2.68
CA GLY A 22 -3.14 15.57 -2.98
C GLY A 22 -2.68 16.48 -1.83
N VAL A 23 -2.99 16.13 -0.59
CA VAL A 23 -2.55 16.87 0.61
C VAL A 23 -1.04 16.82 0.74
N PHE A 24 -0.40 15.65 0.61
CA PHE A 24 1.06 15.55 0.65
C PHE A 24 1.73 16.35 -0.48
N SER A 25 1.18 16.30 -1.69
CA SER A 25 1.67 17.11 -2.80
C SER A 25 1.49 18.61 -2.56
N LEU A 26 0.40 19.06 -1.92
CA LEU A 26 0.21 20.47 -1.55
C LEU A 26 1.21 20.90 -0.48
N ILE A 27 1.47 20.05 0.53
CA ILE A 27 2.49 20.33 1.55
C ILE A 27 3.87 20.46 0.90
N LEU A 28 4.24 19.57 -0.01
CA LEU A 28 5.49 19.65 -0.78
C LEU A 28 5.62 20.98 -1.54
N VAL A 29 4.55 21.43 -2.19
CA VAL A 29 4.57 22.66 -3.00
C VAL A 29 4.64 23.92 -2.15
N TYR A 30 3.82 24.01 -1.09
CA TYR A 30 3.62 25.26 -0.37
C TYR A 30 4.41 25.37 0.94
N ASN A 31 4.84 24.26 1.53
CA ASN A 31 5.54 24.25 2.81
C ASN A 31 6.59 23.14 2.88
N ARG A 32 7.72 23.36 2.20
CA ARG A 32 8.88 22.45 2.19
C ARG A 32 9.35 22.09 3.60
N ASN A 33 9.39 23.04 4.52
CA ASN A 33 9.85 22.80 5.89
C ASN A 33 8.90 21.85 6.63
N LEU A 34 7.59 22.00 6.45
CA LEU A 34 6.62 21.05 7.00
C LEU A 34 6.75 19.68 6.33
N TYR A 35 6.92 19.65 5.00
CA TYR A 35 7.11 18.41 4.26
C TYR A 35 8.30 17.61 4.82
N GLU A 36 9.46 18.27 4.95
CA GLU A 36 10.65 17.68 5.55
C GLU A 36 10.39 17.30 7.02
N ALA A 37 9.73 18.16 7.80
CA ALA A 37 9.47 17.89 9.21
C ALA A 37 8.50 16.73 9.49
N ILE A 38 7.64 16.33 8.56
CA ILE A 38 6.74 15.16 8.73
C ILE A 38 7.28 13.89 8.09
N THR A 39 8.19 14.02 7.11
CA THR A 39 8.81 12.91 6.35
C THR A 39 10.26 12.61 6.77
N TYR A 40 10.80 13.35 7.72
CA TYR A 40 12.08 13.01 8.34
C TYR A 40 11.94 11.75 9.18
N GLU A 41 13.03 11.02 9.34
CA GLU A 41 13.06 9.76 10.09
C GLU A 41 12.59 9.99 11.53
N ASP A 42 11.85 9.02 12.06
CA ASP A 42 11.24 8.96 13.37
C ASP A 42 10.11 9.93 13.61
N ARG A 43 9.39 10.25 12.53
CA ARG A 43 8.31 11.24 12.58
C ARG A 43 7.00 10.69 12.06
N PHE A 44 6.07 11.61 11.89
CA PHE A 44 4.66 11.35 11.71
C PHE A 44 4.37 10.31 10.62
N VAL A 45 5.05 10.36 9.47
CA VAL A 45 4.82 9.44 8.35
C VAL A 45 5.21 8.01 8.70
N GLU A 46 6.41 7.76 9.24
CA GLU A 46 6.83 6.42 9.68
C GLU A 46 5.92 5.84 10.77
N TYR A 47 5.51 6.64 11.76
CA TYR A 47 4.56 6.18 12.77
C TYR A 47 3.19 5.80 12.17
N LEU A 48 2.75 6.50 11.11
CA LEU A 48 1.57 6.09 10.37
C LEU A 48 1.81 4.77 9.61
N GLY A 49 2.96 4.63 8.95
CA GLY A 49 3.39 3.38 8.31
C GLY A 49 3.35 2.20 9.28
N PHE A 50 3.96 2.34 10.46
CA PHE A 50 3.90 1.39 11.57
C PHE A 50 2.46 1.01 11.95
N ILE A 51 1.60 2.00 12.19
CA ILE A 51 0.20 1.76 12.58
C ILE A 51 -0.54 1.00 11.47
N PHE A 52 -0.38 1.41 10.20
CA PHE A 52 -1.07 0.76 9.09
C PHE A 52 -0.57 -0.67 8.86
N LEU A 53 0.74 -0.92 8.96
CA LEU A 53 1.30 -2.27 8.89
C LEU A 53 0.80 -3.15 10.04
N LEU A 54 0.72 -2.63 11.28
CA LEU A 54 0.12 -3.35 12.41
C LEU A 54 -1.36 -3.67 12.18
N VAL A 55 -2.13 -2.72 11.65
CA VAL A 55 -3.56 -2.94 11.33
C VAL A 55 -3.71 -3.99 10.21
N ALA A 56 -2.86 -3.95 9.19
CA ALA A 56 -2.82 -4.95 8.14
C ALA A 56 -2.53 -6.34 8.69
N GLY A 57 -1.47 -6.47 9.50
CA GLY A 57 -1.09 -7.69 10.18
C GLY A 57 -2.23 -8.23 11.05
N PHE A 58 -2.84 -7.37 11.87
CA PHE A 58 -3.99 -7.73 12.71
C PHE A 58 -5.13 -8.34 11.91
N TYR A 59 -5.60 -7.67 10.85
CA TYR A 59 -6.74 -8.18 10.07
C TYR A 59 -6.40 -9.45 9.28
N VAL A 60 -5.19 -9.57 8.74
CA VAL A 60 -4.74 -10.78 8.05
C VAL A 60 -4.66 -11.97 9.03
N LEU A 61 -4.08 -11.78 10.21
CA LEU A 61 -4.03 -12.82 11.25
C LEU A 61 -5.43 -13.25 11.70
N ARG A 62 -6.32 -12.28 11.95
CA ARG A 62 -7.72 -12.56 12.30
C ARG A 62 -8.45 -13.33 11.20
N SER A 63 -8.22 -12.97 9.94
CA SER A 63 -8.76 -13.69 8.79
C SER A 63 -8.23 -15.13 8.71
N SER A 64 -6.92 -15.35 8.90
CA SER A 64 -6.32 -16.69 8.92
C SER A 64 -6.90 -17.57 10.03
N ILE A 65 -6.92 -17.07 11.27
CA ILE A 65 -7.43 -17.81 12.43
C ILE A 65 -8.91 -18.19 12.23
N LEU A 66 -9.71 -17.25 11.73
CA LEU A 66 -11.12 -17.50 11.46
C LEU A 66 -11.32 -18.51 10.32
N GLY A 67 -10.53 -18.39 9.24
CA GLY A 67 -10.53 -19.31 8.11
C GLY A 67 -10.16 -20.74 8.49
N LEU A 68 -9.19 -20.93 9.41
CA LEU A 68 -8.85 -22.25 9.98
C LEU A 68 -9.99 -22.82 10.81
N ARG A 69 -10.55 -22.03 11.74
CA ARG A 69 -11.59 -22.51 12.67
C ARG A 69 -12.88 -22.94 11.99
N LYS A 70 -13.18 -22.36 10.84
CA LYS A 70 -14.44 -22.56 10.12
C LYS A 70 -14.26 -23.25 8.77
N ASN A 71 -13.04 -23.68 8.46
CA ASN A 71 -12.71 -24.42 7.23
C ASN A 71 -13.20 -23.72 5.94
N VAL A 72 -13.07 -22.40 5.88
CA VAL A 72 -13.48 -21.58 4.71
C VAL A 72 -12.51 -21.72 3.55
N ARG A 73 -11.27 -22.11 3.86
CA ARG A 73 -10.13 -22.20 2.93
C ARG A 73 -9.27 -23.40 3.29
N THR A 74 -8.44 -23.83 2.34
CA THR A 74 -7.44 -24.89 2.58
C THR A 74 -6.52 -24.50 3.74
N GLN A 75 -6.06 -25.50 4.48
CA GLN A 75 -5.11 -25.29 5.59
C GLN A 75 -3.85 -24.57 5.10
N GLY A 76 -3.30 -24.97 3.96
CA GLY A 76 -2.14 -24.32 3.36
C GLY A 76 -2.33 -22.83 3.09
N MET A 77 -3.51 -22.41 2.61
CA MET A 77 -3.80 -21.00 2.36
C MET A 77 -3.95 -20.19 3.66
N ASN A 78 -4.53 -20.79 4.69
CA ASN A 78 -4.59 -20.12 5.99
C ASN A 78 -3.20 -20.01 6.64
N SER A 79 -2.35 -21.05 6.55
CA SER A 79 -0.96 -21.00 7.00
C SER A 79 -0.16 -19.94 6.24
N PHE A 80 -0.39 -19.80 4.93
CA PHE A 80 0.18 -18.71 4.15
C PHE A 80 -0.25 -17.34 4.69
N LEU A 81 -1.55 -17.11 4.93
CA LEU A 81 -2.00 -15.84 5.52
C LEU A 81 -1.46 -15.63 6.94
N LEU A 82 -1.28 -16.68 7.73
CA LEU A 82 -0.67 -16.56 9.06
C LEU A 82 0.75 -16.00 8.94
N ILE A 83 1.56 -16.55 8.02
CA ILE A 83 2.91 -16.06 7.75
C ILE A 83 2.88 -14.61 7.25
N VAL A 84 2.01 -14.28 6.28
CA VAL A 84 1.86 -12.90 5.78
C VAL A 84 1.49 -11.94 6.90
N GLY A 85 0.58 -12.32 7.79
CA GLY A 85 0.18 -11.51 8.94
C GLY A 85 1.34 -11.27 9.92
N ILE A 86 2.16 -12.29 10.19
CA ILE A 86 3.38 -12.16 11.01
C ILE A 86 4.39 -11.24 10.32
N VAL A 87 4.60 -11.40 9.01
CA VAL A 87 5.51 -10.55 8.24
C VAL A 87 5.09 -9.07 8.30
N PHE A 88 3.80 -8.76 8.21
CA PHE A 88 3.32 -7.38 8.39
C PHE A 88 3.61 -6.84 9.80
N VAL A 89 3.46 -7.66 10.84
CA VAL A 89 3.79 -7.24 12.21
C VAL A 89 5.29 -6.98 12.35
N ILE A 90 6.14 -7.86 11.81
CA ILE A 90 7.60 -7.66 11.80
C ILE A 90 7.94 -6.38 11.04
N ALA A 91 7.42 -6.20 9.83
CA ALA A 91 7.64 -5.00 9.02
C ALA A 91 7.22 -3.72 9.75
N ALA A 92 6.11 -3.76 10.51
CA ALA A 92 5.73 -2.63 11.34
C ALA A 92 6.81 -2.29 12.36
N PHE A 93 7.30 -3.28 13.13
CA PHE A 93 8.34 -3.01 14.13
C PHE A 93 9.67 -2.59 13.50
N GLU A 94 10.02 -3.11 12.31
CA GLU A 94 11.18 -2.65 11.56
C GLU A 94 11.10 -1.14 11.25
N GLU A 95 9.91 -0.63 10.91
CA GLU A 95 9.66 0.79 10.61
C GLU A 95 10.05 1.74 11.75
N ILE A 96 9.87 1.31 13.00
CA ILE A 96 10.20 2.11 14.19
C ILE A 96 11.44 1.59 14.93
N SER A 97 12.29 0.84 14.22
CA SER A 97 13.54 0.29 14.73
C SER A 97 13.32 -0.52 16.03
N TRP A 98 12.25 -1.31 16.06
CA TRP A 98 11.77 -2.10 17.21
C TRP A 98 11.52 -1.28 18.49
N GLY A 99 11.23 0.02 18.35
CA GLY A 99 11.03 0.92 19.48
C GLY A 99 12.34 1.30 20.17
N GLN A 100 13.49 1.19 19.49
CA GLN A 100 14.81 1.55 20.00
C GLN A 100 14.81 2.89 20.75
N ARG A 101 14.18 3.92 20.16
CA ARG A 101 14.08 5.26 20.77
C ARG A 101 13.12 5.35 21.94
N ILE A 102 12.07 4.53 21.92
CA ILE A 102 11.05 4.50 22.98
C ILE A 102 11.65 3.86 24.24
N PHE A 103 12.40 2.78 24.07
CA PHE A 103 12.97 2.00 25.16
C PHE A 103 14.44 2.34 25.48
N GLY A 104 15.09 3.15 24.63
CA GLY A 104 16.43 3.69 24.86
C GLY A 104 17.56 2.67 24.80
N PHE A 105 17.40 1.56 24.06
CA PHE A 105 18.48 0.58 23.89
C PHE A 105 19.39 0.95 22.71
N GLY A 106 20.66 0.54 22.79
CA GLY A 106 21.66 0.83 21.76
C GLY A 106 21.64 -0.17 20.59
N THR A 107 22.23 0.24 19.47
CA THR A 107 22.46 -0.65 18.32
C THR A 107 23.73 -1.48 18.55
N PRO A 108 23.70 -2.82 18.37
CA PRO A 108 24.90 -3.64 18.49
C PRO A 108 26.00 -3.23 17.50
N GLU A 109 27.28 -3.33 17.89
CA GLU A 109 28.43 -2.89 17.06
C GLU A 109 28.40 -3.46 15.64
N ARG A 110 28.17 -4.77 15.49
CA ARG A 110 28.07 -5.43 14.18
C ARG A 110 26.97 -4.86 13.28
N LEU A 111 25.89 -4.34 13.86
CA LEU A 111 24.79 -3.73 13.11
C LEU A 111 25.09 -2.26 12.80
N MET A 112 25.76 -1.54 13.70
CA MET A 112 26.25 -0.17 13.44
C MET A 112 27.23 -0.10 12.26
N GLU A 113 28.02 -1.15 12.04
CA GLU A 113 28.97 -1.25 10.92
C GLU A 113 28.29 -1.29 9.55
N ILE A 114 27.06 -1.82 9.47
CA ILE A 114 26.35 -2.06 8.21
C ILE A 114 25.08 -1.23 8.03
N ASN A 115 24.45 -0.80 9.13
CA ASN A 115 23.30 0.09 9.12
C ASN A 115 23.78 1.54 9.19
N ARG A 116 23.64 2.27 8.07
CA ARG A 116 24.15 3.65 7.94
C ARG A 116 23.50 4.65 8.89
N GLN A 117 22.34 4.30 9.45
CA GLN A 117 21.59 5.13 10.39
C GLN A 117 21.82 4.73 11.85
N GLN A 118 22.68 3.73 12.08
CA GLN A 118 23.01 3.23 13.41
C GLN A 118 21.77 2.78 14.19
N GLU A 119 20.80 2.17 13.49
CA GLU A 119 19.54 1.72 14.08
C GLU A 119 19.46 0.21 14.22
N PHE A 120 18.62 -0.23 15.16
CA PHE A 120 18.25 -1.61 15.37
C PHE A 120 17.13 -2.02 14.42
N ASN A 121 17.41 -2.02 13.11
CA ASN A 121 16.56 -2.63 12.10
C ASN A 121 17.40 -3.15 10.92
N PHE A 122 16.81 -4.06 10.16
CA PHE A 122 17.34 -4.56 8.90
C PHE A 122 16.89 -3.71 7.72
N HIS A 123 15.71 -3.08 7.82
CA HIS A 123 15.16 -2.25 6.77
C HIS A 123 16.11 -1.10 6.34
N ASN A 124 16.85 -0.50 7.27
CA ASN A 124 17.76 0.60 6.94
C ASN A 124 19.17 0.19 6.49
N ILE A 125 19.50 -1.11 6.49
CA ILE A 125 20.78 -1.60 5.95
C ILE A 125 20.86 -1.34 4.44
N ASP A 126 19.77 -1.62 3.71
CA ASP A 126 19.64 -1.34 2.28
C ASP A 126 18.22 -0.89 1.96
N LYS A 127 17.86 0.30 2.46
CA LYS A 127 16.53 0.92 2.28
C LYS A 127 16.11 0.95 0.81
N LYS A 128 17.04 1.32 -0.08
CA LYS A 128 16.85 1.33 -1.54
C LYS A 128 16.55 -0.04 -2.13
N PHE A 129 17.07 -1.13 -1.57
CA PHE A 129 16.69 -2.48 -1.98
C PHE A 129 15.24 -2.77 -1.59
N PHE A 130 14.83 -2.48 -0.36
CA PHE A 130 13.45 -2.71 0.10
C PHE A 130 12.45 -1.87 -0.70
N ASP A 131 12.74 -0.58 -0.92
CA ASP A 131 11.95 0.31 -1.79
C ASP A 131 11.69 -0.29 -3.18
N ARG A 132 12.76 -0.77 -3.83
CA ARG A 132 12.68 -1.36 -5.17
C ARG A 132 11.91 -2.68 -5.18
N VAL A 133 12.07 -3.49 -4.14
CA VAL A 133 11.32 -4.75 -4.00
C VAL A 133 9.83 -4.44 -3.82
N LEU A 134 9.49 -3.46 -2.99
CA LEU A 134 8.13 -3.02 -2.76
C LEU A 134 7.46 -2.53 -4.05
N ASP A 135 8.12 -1.64 -4.79
CA ASP A 135 7.59 -1.10 -6.04
C ASP A 135 7.34 -2.20 -7.08
N ARG A 136 8.30 -3.12 -7.24
CA ARG A 136 8.16 -4.26 -8.18
C ARG A 136 7.05 -5.22 -7.76
N ALA A 137 6.98 -5.55 -6.47
CA ALA A 137 5.91 -6.39 -5.93
C ALA A 137 4.54 -5.74 -6.13
N ASN A 138 4.43 -4.42 -5.91
CA ASN A 138 3.20 -3.67 -6.14
C ASN A 138 2.80 -3.66 -7.63
N ILE A 139 3.75 -3.42 -8.54
CA ILE A 139 3.48 -3.49 -9.99
C ILE A 139 2.97 -4.87 -10.40
N LEU A 140 3.65 -5.93 -9.97
CA LEU A 140 3.24 -7.31 -10.25
C LEU A 140 1.86 -7.61 -9.66
N PHE A 141 1.57 -7.12 -8.45
CA PHE A 141 0.26 -7.28 -7.82
C PHE A 141 -0.85 -6.57 -8.61
N VAL A 142 -0.63 -5.33 -9.07
CA VAL A 142 -1.60 -4.58 -9.88
C VAL A 142 -1.85 -5.27 -11.22
N LEU A 143 -0.79 -5.76 -11.89
CA LEU A 143 -0.93 -6.51 -13.14
C LEU A 143 -1.73 -7.80 -12.91
N PHE A 144 -1.37 -8.60 -11.90
CA PHE A 144 -2.07 -9.81 -11.52
C PHE A 144 -3.55 -9.53 -11.19
N SER A 145 -3.81 -8.51 -10.37
CA SER A 145 -5.15 -8.08 -10.00
C SER A 145 -5.98 -7.67 -11.21
N THR A 146 -5.39 -6.93 -12.15
CA THR A 146 -6.05 -6.51 -13.39
C THR A 146 -6.43 -7.72 -14.25
N VAL A 147 -5.54 -8.71 -14.38
CA VAL A 147 -5.86 -9.96 -15.07
C VAL A 147 -7.04 -10.66 -14.39
N MET A 148 -7.05 -10.77 -13.06
CA MET A 148 -8.18 -11.38 -12.35
C MET A 148 -9.51 -10.63 -12.55
N LEU A 149 -9.48 -9.29 -12.61
CA LEU A 149 -10.65 -8.46 -12.93
C LEU A 149 -11.19 -8.70 -14.35
N ILE A 150 -10.30 -8.93 -15.32
CA ILE A 150 -10.68 -9.29 -16.70
C ILE A 150 -11.30 -10.68 -16.74
N LEU A 151 -10.70 -11.62 -16.01
CA LEU A 151 -11.21 -12.99 -15.83
C LEU A 151 -12.48 -13.05 -14.96
N LYS A 152 -12.96 -11.90 -14.46
CA LYS A 152 -14.14 -11.77 -13.59
C LYS A 152 -14.06 -12.67 -12.35
N LYS A 153 -12.85 -12.91 -11.84
CA LYS A 153 -12.62 -13.64 -10.61
C LYS A 153 -12.73 -12.68 -9.44
N ASP A 154 -13.53 -13.04 -8.45
CA ASP A 154 -13.71 -12.26 -7.23
C ASP A 154 -13.03 -12.91 -6.02
N HIS A 155 -12.66 -14.19 -6.12
CA HIS A 155 -11.83 -14.91 -5.17
C HIS A 155 -10.78 -15.77 -5.86
N LEU A 156 -9.66 -15.99 -5.18
CA LEU A 156 -8.67 -17.00 -5.53
C LEU A 156 -8.28 -17.78 -4.28
N LEU A 157 -8.40 -19.11 -4.32
CA LEU A 157 -8.10 -19.99 -3.18
C LEU A 157 -8.83 -19.55 -1.89
N GLY A 158 -10.07 -19.04 -2.06
CA GLY A 158 -10.95 -18.51 -1.02
C GLY A 158 -10.51 -17.18 -0.37
N ILE A 159 -9.53 -16.49 -0.94
CA ILE A 159 -9.20 -15.10 -0.59
C ILE A 159 -9.95 -14.16 -1.53
N LYS A 160 -10.63 -13.16 -0.97
CA LYS A 160 -11.25 -12.08 -1.75
C LYS A 160 -10.20 -11.31 -2.52
N LEU A 161 -10.34 -11.24 -3.84
CA LEU A 161 -9.46 -10.46 -4.72
C LEU A 161 -9.82 -8.96 -4.65
N PRO A 162 -8.85 -8.05 -4.88
CA PRO A 162 -9.13 -6.62 -4.92
C PRO A 162 -10.11 -6.30 -6.05
N ASP A 163 -11.05 -5.40 -5.76
CA ASP A 163 -11.94 -4.86 -6.79
C ASP A 163 -11.25 -3.73 -7.57
N VAL A 164 -11.97 -3.15 -8.54
CA VAL A 164 -11.44 -2.08 -9.40
C VAL A 164 -10.87 -0.91 -8.61
N HIS A 165 -11.55 -0.46 -7.55
CA HIS A 165 -11.10 0.72 -6.80
C HIS A 165 -9.85 0.41 -5.98
N LEU A 166 -9.77 -0.78 -5.38
CA LEU A 166 -8.56 -1.24 -4.70
C LEU A 166 -7.39 -1.45 -5.66
N THR A 167 -7.62 -2.00 -6.86
CA THR A 167 -6.58 -2.12 -7.89
C THR A 167 -6.04 -0.76 -8.31
N LEU A 168 -6.93 0.23 -8.51
CA LEU A 168 -6.53 1.61 -8.81
C LEU A 168 -5.79 2.27 -7.64
N ALA A 169 -6.19 1.97 -6.40
CA ALA A 169 -5.52 2.45 -5.19
C ALA A 169 -4.06 1.95 -5.10
N PHE A 170 -3.82 0.67 -5.40
CA PHE A 170 -2.45 0.14 -5.50
C PHE A 170 -1.68 0.74 -6.68
N ALA A 171 -2.35 0.97 -7.82
CA ALA A 171 -1.73 1.46 -9.05
C ALA A 171 -1.27 2.93 -8.97
N ILE A 172 -1.93 3.79 -8.18
CA ILE A 172 -1.57 5.22 -8.11
C ILE A 172 -0.35 5.48 -7.24
N ILE A 173 -0.07 4.64 -6.25
CA ILE A 173 0.99 4.87 -5.25
C ILE A 173 2.38 5.09 -5.88
N PRO A 174 2.86 4.27 -6.83
CA PRO A 174 4.21 4.43 -7.37
C PRO A 174 4.44 5.71 -8.19
N PHE A 175 3.38 6.46 -8.52
CA PHE A 175 3.50 7.77 -9.17
C PHE A 175 3.89 8.88 -8.19
N TYR A 176 3.86 8.61 -6.88
CA TYR A 176 4.41 9.53 -5.88
C TYR A 176 5.91 9.27 -5.70
N HIS A 177 6.74 9.99 -6.45
CA HIS A 177 8.19 9.75 -6.49
C HIS A 177 9.00 11.05 -6.68
N GLN A 178 10.28 11.01 -6.31
CA GLN A 178 11.26 12.05 -6.59
C GLN A 178 12.00 11.76 -7.90
N TYR A 179 12.28 12.76 -8.74
CA TYR A 179 12.84 12.55 -10.08
C TYR A 179 14.35 12.25 -10.13
N ASN A 180 15.05 12.26 -9.01
CA ASN A 180 16.50 12.01 -9.00
C ASN A 180 16.85 10.49 -9.02
N GLU A 181 15.87 9.59 -8.97
CA GLU A 181 16.06 8.12 -8.92
C GLU A 181 15.74 7.38 -10.25
N VAL A 182 15.70 8.11 -11.36
CA VAL A 182 15.13 7.70 -12.67
C VAL A 182 15.78 6.49 -13.37
N SER A 183 16.94 5.99 -12.95
CA SER A 183 17.66 4.98 -13.76
C SER A 183 17.07 3.57 -13.70
N LEU A 184 16.13 3.26 -12.79
CA LEU A 184 15.59 1.90 -12.60
C LEU A 184 14.07 1.83 -12.34
N ASP A 185 13.33 2.89 -12.65
CA ASP A 185 11.90 2.99 -12.34
C ASP A 185 10.99 2.37 -13.42
N PHE A 186 10.13 1.43 -13.00
CA PHE A 186 9.18 0.71 -13.87
C PHE A 186 7.71 1.13 -13.66
N TYR A 187 7.45 2.15 -12.84
CA TYR A 187 6.08 2.56 -12.49
C TYR A 187 5.25 2.98 -13.71
N HIS A 188 5.88 3.46 -14.79
CA HIS A 188 5.17 3.80 -16.04
C HIS A 188 4.39 2.63 -16.64
N ILE A 189 4.78 1.37 -16.36
CA ILE A 189 4.04 0.18 -16.79
C ILE A 189 2.61 0.18 -16.23
N LEU A 190 2.36 0.85 -15.11
CA LEU A 190 1.05 0.96 -14.47
C LEU A 190 0.02 1.75 -15.29
N TYR A 191 0.43 2.54 -16.28
CA TYR A 191 -0.52 3.12 -17.24
C TYR A 191 -1.32 2.05 -17.98
N LEU A 192 -0.71 0.89 -18.28
CA LEU A 192 -1.36 -0.22 -18.98
C LEU A 192 -2.56 -0.79 -18.20
N PRO A 193 -2.42 -1.28 -16.95
CA PRO A 193 -3.56 -1.79 -16.19
C PRO A 193 -4.63 -0.72 -15.94
N ILE A 194 -4.25 0.54 -15.68
CA ILE A 194 -5.23 1.63 -15.48
C ILE A 194 -6.06 1.86 -16.76
N ALA A 195 -5.41 1.91 -17.93
CA ALA A 195 -6.10 2.06 -19.21
C ALA A 195 -7.00 0.85 -19.53
N ILE A 196 -6.51 -0.38 -19.29
CA ILE A 196 -7.31 -1.61 -19.46
C ILE A 196 -8.55 -1.57 -18.57
N ILE A 197 -8.43 -1.15 -17.31
CA ILE A 197 -9.56 -1.01 -16.39
C ILE A 197 -10.57 0.01 -16.93
N ALA A 198 -10.12 1.17 -17.42
CA ALA A 198 -10.98 2.20 -17.98
C ALA A 198 -11.75 1.72 -19.23
N VAL A 199 -11.05 1.08 -20.18
CA VAL A 199 -11.64 0.53 -21.40
C VAL A 199 -12.64 -0.59 -21.07
N ARG A 200 -12.26 -1.53 -20.20
CA ARG A 200 -13.15 -2.60 -19.70
C ARG A 200 -14.42 -2.02 -19.08
N ALA A 201 -14.28 -1.00 -18.23
CA ALA A 201 -15.42 -0.35 -17.57
C ALA A 201 -16.34 0.36 -18.57
N ALA A 202 -15.76 1.02 -19.59
CA ALA A 202 -16.51 1.70 -20.65
C ALA A 202 -17.29 0.69 -21.51
N MET A 203 -16.66 -0.41 -21.92
CA MET A 203 -17.31 -1.51 -22.67
C MET A 203 -18.45 -2.14 -21.87
N GLN A 204 -18.30 -2.25 -20.55
CA GLN A 204 -19.33 -2.77 -19.64
C GLN A 204 -20.37 -1.72 -19.20
N LYS A 205 -20.30 -0.49 -19.73
CA LYS A 205 -21.18 0.65 -19.36
C LYS A 205 -21.20 0.96 -17.86
N LYS A 206 -20.11 0.66 -17.15
CA LYS A 206 -19.96 0.92 -15.71
C LYS A 206 -19.40 2.31 -15.45
N ARG A 207 -20.27 3.32 -15.49
CA ARG A 207 -19.89 4.74 -15.40
C ARG A 207 -19.02 5.07 -14.18
N GLY A 208 -19.32 4.52 -12.99
CA GLY A 208 -18.53 4.76 -11.78
C GLY A 208 -17.08 4.28 -11.90
N GLU A 209 -16.87 3.06 -12.43
CA GLU A 209 -15.52 2.51 -12.66
C GLU A 209 -14.74 3.32 -13.71
N VAL A 210 -15.43 3.81 -14.77
CA VAL A 210 -14.81 4.70 -15.78
C VAL A 210 -14.33 6.00 -15.12
N VAL A 211 -15.20 6.66 -14.35
CA VAL A 211 -14.86 7.91 -13.67
C VAL A 211 -13.69 7.73 -12.71
N ALA A 212 -13.69 6.66 -11.91
CA ALA A 212 -12.60 6.35 -10.99
C ALA A 212 -11.26 6.17 -11.74
N ALA A 213 -11.25 5.41 -12.83
CA ALA A 213 -10.06 5.20 -13.64
C ALA A 213 -9.58 6.51 -14.31
N THR A 214 -10.50 7.33 -14.85
CA THR A 214 -10.17 8.62 -15.45
C THR A 214 -9.57 9.59 -14.42
N ILE A 215 -10.16 9.70 -13.23
CA ILE A 215 -9.61 10.53 -12.14
C ILE A 215 -8.22 10.04 -11.75
N THR A 216 -8.03 8.71 -11.67
CA THR A 216 -6.72 8.12 -11.36
C THR A 216 -5.68 8.50 -12.43
N ILE A 217 -6.01 8.40 -13.71
CA ILE A 217 -5.14 8.82 -14.83
C ILE A 217 -4.81 10.32 -14.74
N LEU A 218 -5.80 11.17 -14.49
CA LEU A 218 -5.56 12.61 -14.35
C LEU A 218 -4.62 12.90 -13.18
N MET A 219 -4.81 12.21 -12.05
CA MET A 219 -3.93 12.35 -10.89
C MET A 219 -2.49 11.94 -11.21
N THR A 220 -2.25 10.86 -11.97
CA THR A 220 -0.86 10.49 -12.35
C THR A 220 -0.19 11.60 -13.16
N PHE A 221 -0.88 12.22 -14.11
CA PHE A 221 -0.32 13.35 -14.87
C PHE A 221 -0.05 14.57 -13.99
N VAL A 222 -0.95 14.87 -13.03
CA VAL A 222 -0.75 15.95 -12.07
C VAL A 222 0.49 15.68 -11.21
N LEU A 223 0.65 14.46 -10.68
CA LEU A 223 1.81 14.07 -9.88
C LEU A 223 3.11 14.18 -10.68
N LEU A 224 3.16 13.65 -11.90
CA LEU A 224 4.35 13.75 -12.75
C LEU A 224 4.72 15.21 -13.03
N TRP A 225 3.75 16.04 -13.38
CA TRP A 225 3.99 17.47 -13.61
C TRP A 225 4.49 18.16 -12.34
N LEU A 226 3.83 17.92 -11.20
CA LEU A 226 4.13 18.55 -9.92
C LEU A 226 5.52 18.13 -9.41
N HIS A 227 5.80 16.83 -9.36
CA HIS A 227 7.09 16.31 -8.90
C HIS A 227 8.23 16.72 -9.83
N ARG A 228 8.00 16.88 -11.14
CA ARG A 228 9.02 17.41 -12.05
C ARG A 228 9.28 18.88 -11.80
N LYS A 229 8.22 19.69 -11.66
CA LYS A 229 8.33 21.15 -11.47
C LYS A 229 8.93 21.51 -10.11
N TYR A 230 8.50 20.81 -9.06
CA TYR A 230 8.91 21.06 -7.68
C TYR A 230 9.93 20.02 -7.19
N ASN A 231 10.70 19.39 -8.10
CA ASN A 231 11.70 18.38 -7.71
C ASN A 231 12.73 18.93 -6.70
N HIS A 232 13.05 20.21 -6.80
CA HIS A 232 13.97 20.93 -5.90
C HIS A 232 13.40 21.16 -4.49
N HIS A 233 12.10 20.94 -4.26
CA HIS A 233 11.51 20.98 -2.92
C HIS A 233 11.70 19.67 -2.15
N PHE A 234 11.91 18.54 -2.84
CA PHE A 234 12.25 17.30 -2.16
C PHE A 234 13.61 17.45 -1.47
N PRO A 235 13.76 17.01 -0.21
CA PRO A 235 15.05 17.06 0.47
C PRO A 235 16.11 16.22 -0.27
N LEU A 236 17.30 16.79 -0.48
CA LEU A 236 18.38 16.16 -1.27
C LEU A 236 19.02 14.93 -0.60
N HIS A 237 18.88 14.81 0.72
CA HIS A 237 19.50 13.78 1.54
C HIS A 237 18.51 12.75 2.08
N ASN A 238 17.22 12.86 1.76
CA ASN A 238 16.19 12.10 2.44
C ASN A 238 15.32 11.28 1.47
N ASN A 239 14.94 10.09 1.90
CA ASN A 239 14.05 9.17 1.21
C ASN A 239 12.57 9.60 1.30
N SER A 240 12.28 10.89 1.55
CA SER A 240 10.97 11.39 1.97
C SER A 240 9.81 11.04 1.04
N ALA A 241 10.05 10.98 -0.28
CA ALA A 241 9.03 10.56 -1.23
C ALA A 241 8.68 9.07 -1.06
N ASN A 242 9.70 8.25 -0.81
CA ASN A 242 9.55 6.82 -0.57
C ASN A 242 8.89 6.56 0.79
N GLU A 243 9.20 7.32 1.85
CA GLU A 243 8.47 7.23 3.15
C GLU A 243 6.96 7.40 2.98
N ILE A 244 6.55 8.43 2.21
CA ILE A 244 5.14 8.68 1.92
C ILE A 244 4.57 7.52 1.10
N LYS A 245 5.30 7.03 0.10
CA LYS A 245 4.89 5.91 -0.75
C LYS A 245 4.69 4.63 0.07
N GLU A 246 5.61 4.30 0.98
CA GLU A 246 5.52 3.16 1.90
C GLU A 246 4.35 3.29 2.87
N THR A 247 4.12 4.50 3.40
CA THR A 247 2.96 4.81 4.25
C THR A 247 1.63 4.71 3.50
N LEU A 248 1.56 5.20 2.26
CA LEU A 248 0.36 5.08 1.43
C LEU A 248 0.13 3.60 1.04
N PHE A 249 1.19 2.86 0.73
CA PHE A 249 1.11 1.43 0.44
C PHE A 249 0.59 0.63 1.63
N SER A 250 1.15 0.85 2.83
CA SER A 250 0.70 0.20 4.05
C SER A 250 -0.76 0.55 4.39
N LEU A 251 -1.20 1.78 4.15
CA LEU A 251 -2.61 2.18 4.27
C LEU A 251 -3.53 1.35 3.36
N VAL A 252 -3.17 1.19 2.08
CA VAL A 252 -3.95 0.36 1.13
C VAL A 252 -3.93 -1.12 1.54
N CYS A 253 -2.79 -1.64 2.00
CA CYS A 253 -2.68 -2.99 2.55
C CYS A 253 -3.57 -3.19 3.78
N ALA A 254 -3.61 -2.24 4.71
CA ALA A 254 -4.46 -2.29 5.90
C ALA A 254 -5.94 -2.37 5.53
N TYR A 255 -6.38 -1.54 4.59
CA TYR A 255 -7.76 -1.55 4.14
C TYR A 255 -8.10 -2.83 3.35
N TYR A 256 -7.20 -3.33 2.52
CA TYR A 256 -7.41 -4.59 1.81
C TYR A 256 -7.44 -5.80 2.76
N ALA A 257 -6.57 -5.83 3.77
CA ALA A 257 -6.60 -6.83 4.85
C ALA A 257 -7.96 -6.84 5.58
N PHE A 258 -8.51 -5.65 5.85
CA PHE A 258 -9.84 -5.51 6.42
C PHE A 258 -10.93 -6.08 5.48
N VAL A 259 -10.85 -5.83 4.17
CA VAL A 259 -11.77 -6.42 3.18
C VAL A 259 -11.71 -7.95 3.18
N ILE A 260 -10.50 -8.53 3.18
CA ILE A 260 -10.30 -10.00 3.27
C ILE A 260 -10.90 -10.56 4.56
N PHE A 261 -10.69 -9.88 5.69
CA PHE A 261 -11.25 -10.28 6.97
C PHE A 261 -12.78 -10.26 6.97
N ARG A 262 -13.40 -9.17 6.48
CA ARG A 262 -14.85 -9.05 6.39
C ARG A 262 -15.48 -10.12 5.51
N ASP A 263 -14.85 -10.40 4.37
CA ASP A 263 -15.30 -11.45 3.47
C ASP A 263 -15.21 -12.84 4.12
N THR A 264 -14.07 -13.14 4.75
CA THR A 264 -13.89 -14.38 5.51
C THR A 264 -14.97 -14.52 6.59
N LYS A 265 -15.25 -13.45 7.33
CA LYS A 265 -16.29 -13.43 8.37
C LYS A 265 -17.67 -13.72 7.79
N ALA A 266 -18.03 -13.08 6.68
CA ALA A 266 -19.31 -13.32 6.01
C ALA A 266 -19.46 -14.78 5.55
N LEU A 267 -18.40 -15.37 4.98
CA LEU A 267 -18.39 -16.78 4.59
C LEU A 267 -18.58 -17.72 5.79
N THR A 268 -17.98 -17.40 6.95
CA THR A 268 -18.18 -18.20 8.17
C THR A 268 -19.56 -18.11 8.78
N GLU A 269 -20.21 -16.95 8.70
CA GLU A 269 -21.56 -16.75 9.23
C GLU A 269 -22.61 -17.41 8.34
N GLY A 270 -22.39 -17.43 7.02
CA GLY A 270 -23.25 -18.13 6.05
C GLY A 270 -23.22 -19.66 6.16
N GLN A 271 -22.15 -20.25 6.71
CA GLN A 271 -22.06 -21.70 6.97
C GLN A 271 -22.80 -22.14 8.25
N SER A 272 -23.21 -21.19 9.10
CA SER A 272 -23.91 -21.46 10.36
C SER A 272 -25.44 -21.33 10.28
N GLN A 273 -25.98 -21.13 9.07
CA GLN A 273 -27.41 -21.17 8.75
C GLN A 273 -27.71 -22.40 7.91
#